data_AF-A0A1H7L8L5-F1
#
_entry.id   AF-A0A1H7L8L5-F1
#
_cell.length_a   1.000
_cell.length_b   1.000
_cell.length_c   1.000
_cell.angle_alpha   90.00
_cell.angle_beta   90.00
_cell.angle_gamma   90.00
#
_symmetry.space_group_name_H-M   'P 1'
#
loop_
_entity.id
_entity.type
_entity.pdbx_description
1 polymer ?
#
loop_
_entity_poly.entity_id
_entity_poly.type
_entity_poly.pdbx_seq_one_letter_code
_entity_poly.pdbx_strand_id
1 'polypeptide(L)' 'MRTMRITPLNIGCALLLAWIMWRTLSDAVNWKVTLLGITLLLVLVIADQFFRFFLKTIKRIWLVELGFILFTLLVIWIIK' A
#
# COMPACT_ATOMS: atom_id res chain seq x y z
N MET A 1 -16.81 -20.06 2.83
CA MET A 1 -16.48 -18.62 2.92
C MET A 1 -14.97 -18.48 2.69
N ARG A 2 -14.52 -17.86 1.60
CA ARG A 2 -13.08 -17.65 1.36
C ARG A 2 -12.56 -16.74 2.47
N THR A 3 -11.70 -17.27 3.34
CA THR A 3 -11.04 -16.48 4.39
C THR A 3 -10.25 -15.36 3.72
N MET A 4 -10.73 -14.12 3.86
CA MET A 4 -9.99 -12.95 3.39
C MET A 4 -8.70 -12.86 4.20
N ARG A 5 -7.60 -13.31 3.61
CA ARG A 5 -6.26 -13.13 4.18
C ARG A 5 -5.93 -11.64 4.09
N ILE A 6 -5.97 -10.97 5.23
CA ILE A 6 -5.49 -9.60 5.36
C ILE A 6 -3.97 -9.64 5.22
N THR A 7 -3.48 -9.00 4.16
CA THR A 7 -2.05 -8.86 3.87
C THR A 7 -1.55 -7.53 4.42
N PRO A 8 -0.29 -7.43 4.88
CA PRO A 8 0.29 -6.20 5.40
C PRO A 8 0.28 -5.11 4.34
N LEU A 9 0.40 -5.48 3.06
CA LEU A 9 0.23 -4.53 1.97
C LEU A 9 -1.18 -3.93 1.93
N ASN A 10 -2.20 -4.77 2.10
CA ASN A 10 -3.59 -4.31 2.16
C ASN A 10 -3.86 -3.41 3.39
N ILE A 11 -3.18 -3.65 4.52
CA ILE A 11 -3.22 -2.73 5.67
C ILE A 11 -2.60 -1.37 5.30
N GLY A 12 -1.46 -1.38 4.60
CA GLY A 12 -0.84 -0.15 4.08
C GLY A 12 -1.76 0.61 3.12
N CYS A 13 -2.43 -0.09 2.21
CA CYS A 13 -3.44 0.50 1.32
C CYS A 13 -4.61 1.13 2.10
N ALA A 14 -5.12 0.44 3.14
CA ALA A 14 -6.21 0.95 3.96
C ALA A 14 -5.82 2.22 4.73
N LEU A 15 -4.60 2.28 5.27
CA LEU A 15 -4.04 3.48 5.90
C LEU A 15 -3.91 4.64 4.92
N LEU A 16 -3.41 4.38 3.71
CA LEU A 16 -3.31 5.39 2.65
C LEU A 16 -4.67 5.91 2.20
N LEU A 17 -5.66 5.02 2.05
CA LEU A 17 -7.04 5.40 1.75
C LEU A 17 -7.63 6.28 2.85
N ALA A 18 -7.47 5.88 4.11
CA ALA A 18 -7.95 6.65 5.25
C ALA A 18 -7.29 8.05 5.29
N TRP A 19 -6.00 8.13 4.99
CA TRP A 19 -5.28 9.41 4.92
C TRP A 19 -5.78 10.30 3.76
N ILE A 20 -6.00 9.73 2.57
CA ILE A 20 -6.55 10.48 1.42
C ILE A 20 -7.96 10.99 1.76
N MET A 21 -8.82 10.13 2.31
CA MET A 21 -10.19 10.50 2.72
C MET A 21 -10.20 11.62 3.76
N TRP A 22 -9.39 11.49 4.81
CA TRP A 22 -9.23 12.52 5.83
C TRP A 22 -8.86 13.86 5.21
N ARG A 23 -7.91 13.84 4.27
CA ARG A 23 -7.43 15.04 3.61
C ARG A 23 -8.48 15.71 2.73
N THR A 24 -9.25 14.92 2.00
CA THR A 24 -10.38 15.42 1.20
C THR A 24 -11.50 16.01 2.06
N LEU A 25 -11.73 15.50 3.27
CA LEU A 25 -12.71 16.07 4.20
C LEU A 25 -12.22 17.35 4.89
N SER A 26 -10.90 17.47 5.12
CA SER A 26 -10.30 18.60 5.84
C SER A 26 -10.09 19.86 4.99
N ASP A 27 -10.58 19.89 3.74
CA ASP A 27 -10.32 20.93 2.71
C ASP A 27 -8.82 21.28 2.48
N ALA A 28 -7.90 20.54 3.08
CA ALA A 28 -6.45 20.63 2.88
C ALA A 28 -6.01 19.91 1.58
N VAL A 29 -6.80 20.03 0.51
CA VAL A 29 -6.60 19.33 -0.75
C VAL A 29 -5.48 20.02 -1.53
N ASN A 30 -4.27 19.48 -1.42
CA ASN A 30 -3.20 19.75 -2.36
C ASN A 30 -3.24 18.68 -3.47
N TRP A 31 -3.75 19.05 -4.64
CA TRP A 31 -3.92 18.15 -5.78
C TRP A 31 -2.64 17.39 -6.15
N LYS A 32 -1.45 18.01 -6.08
CA LYS A 32 -0.19 17.32 -6.39
C LYS A 32 0.06 16.17 -5.42
N VAL A 33 -0.13 16.41 -4.14
CA VAL A 33 0.16 15.42 -3.10
C VAL A 33 -0.94 14.36 -3.03
N THR A 34 -2.20 14.73 -3.27
CA THR A 34 -3.32 13.78 -3.39
C THR A 34 -3.13 12.86 -4.59
N LEU A 35 -2.75 13.40 -5.76
CA LEU A 35 -2.45 12.60 -6.96
C LEU A 35 -1.31 11.62 -6.67
N LEU A 36 -0.24 12.08 -6.02
CA LEU A 36 0.91 11.24 -5.64
C LEU A 36 0.49 10.12 -4.67
N GLY A 37 -0.38 10.41 -3.70
CA GLY A 37 -0.97 9.42 -2.81
C GLY A 37 -1.83 8.37 -3.54
N ILE A 38 -2.64 8.80 -4.52
CA ILE A 38 -3.44 7.90 -5.37
C ILE A 38 -2.53 7.02 -6.24
N THR A 39 -1.47 7.59 -6.82
CA THR A 39 -0.47 6.82 -7.58
C THR A 39 0.19 5.78 -6.69
N LEU A 40 0.59 6.15 -5.48
CA LEU A 40 1.21 5.22 -4.53
C LEU A 40 0.27 4.09 -4.13
N LEU A 41 -1.01 4.40 -3.92
CA LEU A 41 -2.05 3.41 -3.65
C LEU A 41 -2.21 2.43 -4.81
N LEU A 42 -2.29 2.92 -6.05
CA LEU A 42 -2.34 2.07 -7.25
C LEU A 42 -1.14 1.11 -7.31
N VAL A 43 0.08 1.62 -7.06
CA VAL A 43 1.30 0.82 -7.04
C VAL A 43 1.22 -0.27 -5.96
N LEU A 44 0.78 0.07 -4.75
CA LEU A 44 0.64 -0.90 -3.65
C LEU A 44 -0.42 -1.96 -3.95
N VAL A 45 -1.56 -1.59 -4.53
CA VAL A 45 -2.61 -2.55 -4.91
C VAL A 45 -2.12 -3.52 -5.99
N ILE A 46 -1.42 -3.00 -7.01
CA ILE A 46 -0.81 -3.83 -8.06
C ILE A 46 0.24 -4.75 -7.45
N ALA A 47 1.08 -4.24 -6.55
CA ALA A 47 2.08 -5.02 -5.85
C ALA A 47 1.44 -6.14 -5.01
N ASP A 48 0.37 -5.87 -4.24
CA ASP A 48 -0.34 -6.88 -3.43
C ASP A 48 -0.86 -8.01 -4.33
N GLN A 49 -1.46 -7.64 -5.46
CA GLN A 49 -1.98 -8.61 -6.41
C GLN A 49 -0.86 -9.41 -7.09
N PHE A 50 0.27 -8.77 -7.38
CA PHE A 50 1.47 -9.44 -7.89
C PHE A 50 2.04 -10.44 -6.88
N PHE A 51 2.17 -10.06 -5.61
CA PHE A 51 2.60 -10.96 -4.52
C PHE A 51 1.63 -12.14 -4.38
N ARG A 52 0.31 -11.92 -4.43
CA ARG A 52 -0.69 -12.99 -4.39
C ARG A 52 -0.65 -13.92 -5.59
N PHE A 53 -0.36 -13.41 -6.78
CA PHE A 53 -0.38 -14.20 -8.01
C PHE A 53 0.92 -15.00 -8.17
N PHE A 54 2.08 -14.36 -8.05
CA PHE A 54 3.38 -14.98 -8.30
C PHE A 54 3.90 -15.77 -7.10
N LEU A 55 3.62 -15.34 -5.87
CA LEU A 55 4.24 -15.92 -4.67
C LEU A 55 3.26 -16.78 -3.87
N LYS A 56 2.09 -17.11 -4.43
CA LYS A 56 0.99 -17.89 -3.81
C LYS A 56 1.43 -19.20 -3.15
N THR A 57 2.53 -19.79 -3.65
CA THR A 57 3.10 -21.06 -3.19
C THR A 57 3.96 -20.92 -1.93
N ILE A 58 4.41 -19.71 -1.58
CA ILE A 58 5.28 -19.47 -0.42
C ILE A 58 4.45 -19.47 0.87
N LYS A 59 4.76 -20.40 1.77
CA LYS A 59 4.09 -20.53 3.09
C LYS A 59 4.11 -19.23 3.93
N ARG A 60 5.10 -18.35 3.73
CA ARG A 60 5.31 -17.11 4.48
C ARG A 60 5.36 -15.85 3.59
N ILE A 61 4.41 -15.69 2.67
CA ILE A 61 4.24 -14.46 1.84
C ILE A 61 4.30 -13.18 2.68
N TRP A 62 3.70 -13.20 3.87
CA TRP A 62 3.59 -12.04 4.77
C TRP A 62 4.95 -11.40 5.10
N LEU A 63 6.02 -12.19 5.18
CA LEU A 63 7.39 -11.71 5.43
C LEU A 63 7.94 -10.90 4.24
N VAL A 64 7.61 -11.32 3.02
CA VAL A 64 8.03 -10.65 1.78
C VAL A 64 7.26 -9.34 1.61
N GLU A 65 5.95 -9.35 1.87
CA GLU A 65 5.13 -8.14 1.83
C GLU A 65 5.58 -7.11 2.87
N LEU A 66 5.96 -7.55 4.08
CA LEU A 66 6.50 -6.66 5.12
C LEU A 66 7.85 -6.05 4.71
N GLY A 67 8.74 -6.86 4.11
CA GLY A 67 9.99 -6.37 3.52
C GLY A 67 9.75 -5.34 2.42
N PHE A 68 8.74 -5.54 1.57
CA PHE A 68 8.37 -4.58 0.52
C PHE A 68 7.85 -3.26 1.10
N ILE A 69 7.05 -3.29 2.18
CA ILE A 69 6.60 -2.07 2.87
C ILE A 69 7.80 -1.31 3.44
N LEU A 70 8.69 -2.00 4.15
CA LEU A 70 9.92 -1.40 4.70
C LEU A 70 10.77 -0.79 3.60
N PHE A 71 10.96 -1.48 2.49
CA PHE A 71 11.69 -0.98 1.33
C PHE A 71 11.02 0.27 0.74
N THR A 72 9.71 0.26 0.57
CA THR A 72 8.95 1.40 0.06
C THR A 72 9.11 2.62 0.97
N LEU A 73 9.02 2.43 2.29
CA LEU A 73 9.25 3.49 3.27
C LEU A 73 10.69 4.03 3.22
N LEU A 74 11.69 3.15 3.06
CA LEU A 74 13.09 3.56 2.90
C LEU A 74 13.32 4.37 1.63
N VAL A 75 12.74 3.95 0.50
CA VAL A 75 12.84 4.69 -0.77
C VAL A 75 12.20 6.07 -0.65
N ILE A 76 11.01 6.16 -0.04
CA ILE A 76 10.36 7.45 0.24
C ILE A 76 11.24 8.33 1.13
N TRP A 77 11.90 7.73 2.14
CA TRP A 77 12.79 8.45 3.04
C TRP A 77 14.05 8.96 2.36
N ILE A 78 14.63 8.19 1.42
CA ILE A 78 15.83 8.59 0.66
C ILE A 78 15.53 9.66 -0.39
N ILE A 79 14.35 9.60 -1.02
CA ILE A 79 13.96 10.58 -2.06
C ILE A 79 13.57 11.94 -1.47
N LYS A 80 13.21 11.97 -0.18
CA LYS A 80 12.84 13.19 0.54
C LYS A 80 14.07 14.00 0.97
#